data_AF-A0A530Z299-F1
#
_entry.id   AF-A0A530Z299-F1
#
_cell.length_a   1.000
_cell.length_b   1.000
_cell.length_c   1.000
_cell.angle_alpha   90.00
_cell.angle_beta   90.00
_cell.angle_gamma   90.00
#
_symmetry.space_group_name_H-M   'P 1'
#
loop_
_entity.id
_entity.type
_entity.pdbx_description
1 polymer ?
#
loop_
_entity_poly.entity_id
_entity_poly.type
_entity_poly.pdbx_seq_one_letter_code
_entity_poly.pdbx_strand_id
1 'polypeptide(L)' 'LIFIIAGTILGALGFWLIPMALTALVPYDKQVLGSSLFLFITWIFINVHHYFLDNVMWRRGNPEVSKYLFR' A
#
# COMPACT_ATOMS: atom_id res chain seq x y z
N LEU A 1 16.73 2.71 -17.14
CA LEU A 1 15.55 3.43 -17.69
C LEU A 1 14.25 2.64 -17.49
N ILE A 2 14.17 1.38 -17.94
CA ILE A 2 12.97 0.53 -17.78
C ILE A 2 12.48 0.46 -16.34
N PHE A 3 13.37 0.24 -15.36
CA PHE A 3 13.01 0.21 -13.94
C PHE A 3 12.30 1.49 -13.47
N ILE A 4 12.81 2.66 -13.86
CA ILE A 4 12.24 3.96 -13.47
C ILE A 4 10.85 4.11 -14.11
N ILE A 5 10.73 3.81 -15.40
CA ILE A 5 9.46 3.94 -16.12
C ILE A 5 8.41 2.98 -15.53
N ALA A 6 8.77 1.70 -15.37
CA ALA A 6 7.87 0.70 -14.81
C ALA A 6 7.48 1.04 -13.37
N GLY A 7 8.45 1.43 -12.53
CA GLY A 7 8.20 1.85 -11.16
C GLY A 7 7.27 3.05 -11.06
N THR A 8 7.49 4.08 -11.89
CA THR A 8 6.63 5.26 -11.93
C THR A 8 5.22 4.92 -12.42
N ILE A 9 5.08 4.09 -13.46
CA ILE A 9 3.77 3.67 -13.97
C ILE A 9 3.01 2.86 -12.91
N LEU A 10 3.66 1.84 -12.33
CA LEU A 10 3.04 1.00 -11.31
C LEU A 10 2.69 1.81 -10.05
N GLY A 11 3.56 2.73 -9.64
CA GLY A 11 3.31 3.66 -8.55
C GLY A 11 2.11 4.56 -8.83
N ALA A 12 2.05 5.20 -10.01
CA ALA A 12 0.93 6.04 -10.40
C ALA A 12 -0.40 5.27 -10.42
N LEU A 13 -0.37 4.04 -10.95
CA LEU A 13 -1.53 3.15 -10.99
C LEU A 13 -2.00 2.77 -9.58
N GLY A 14 -1.11 2.26 -8.74
CA GLY A 14 -1.44 1.74 -7.42
C GLY A 14 -1.84 2.83 -6.41
N PHE A 15 -1.17 3.99 -6.43
CA PHE A 15 -1.40 5.04 -5.43
C PHE A 15 -2.54 6.00 -5.80
N TRP A 16 -2.86 6.17 -7.08
CA TRP A 16 -3.79 7.21 -7.52
C TRP A 16 -4.85 6.69 -8.50
N LEU A 17 -4.44 6.17 -9.66
CA LEU A 17 -5.38 5.91 -10.76
C LEU A 17 -6.38 4.79 -10.44
N ILE A 18 -5.92 3.65 -9.92
CA ILE A 18 -6.80 2.53 -9.58
C ILE A 18 -7.77 2.91 -8.45
N PRO A 19 -7.32 3.48 -7.31
CA PRO A 19 -8.24 3.87 -6.24
C PRO A 19 -9.27 4.94 -6.64
N MET A 20 -8.87 5.91 -7.45
CA MET A 20 -9.79 6.92 -7.98
C MET A 20 -10.80 6.30 -8.97
N ALA A 21 -10.35 5.40 -9.84
CA ALA A 21 -11.24 4.67 -10.74
C ALA A 21 -12.26 3.84 -9.96
N LEU A 22 -11.84 3.12 -8.91
CA LEU A 22 -12.77 2.38 -8.04
C LEU A 22 -13.79 3.30 -7.36
N THR A 23 -13.37 4.49 -6.95
CA THR A 23 -14.28 5.50 -6.36
C THR A 23 -15.33 6.01 -7.35
N ALA A 24 -15.01 6.05 -8.63
CA ALA A 24 -15.95 6.42 -9.69
C ALA A 24 -16.85 5.26 -10.12
N LEU A 25 -16.30 4.03 -10.17
CA LEU A 25 -16.96 2.87 -10.76
C LEU A 25 -17.76 2.04 -9.76
N VAL A 26 -17.36 1.98 -8.50
CA VAL A 26 -18.05 1.20 -7.47
C VAL A 26 -19.09 2.08 -6.79
N PRO A 27 -20.38 1.70 -6.81
CA PRO A 27 -21.41 2.40 -6.05
C PRO A 27 -21.19 2.20 -4.55
N TYR A 28 -21.13 3.29 -3.80
CA TYR A 28 -21.14 3.29 -2.35
C TYR A 28 -21.73 4.61 -1.83
N ASP A 29 -22.15 4.63 -0.56
CA ASP A 29 -22.69 5.82 0.07
C ASP A 29 -21.58 6.84 0.37
N LYS A 30 -21.46 7.85 -0.49
CA LYS A 30 -20.47 8.93 -0.36
C LYS A 30 -20.83 9.94 0.74
N GLN A 31 -22.09 10.01 1.17
CA GLN A 31 -22.49 10.88 2.28
C GLN A 31 -21.98 10.31 3.61
N VAL A 32 -22.01 8.98 3.74
CA VAL A 32 -21.55 8.29 4.95
C VAL A 32 -20.03 8.04 4.92
N LEU A 33 -19.48 7.57 3.81
CA LEU A 33 -18.09 7.08 3.73
C LEU A 33 -17.11 8.09 3.09
N GLY A 34 -17.59 9.25 2.65
CA GLY A 34 -16.80 10.28 2.00
C GLY A 34 -16.53 10.01 0.52
N SER A 35 -15.84 10.93 -0.18
CA SER A 35 -15.61 10.84 -1.63
C SER A 35 -14.28 10.19 -2.02
N SER A 36 -13.52 9.65 -1.07
CA SER A 36 -12.15 9.15 -1.27
C SER A 36 -11.92 7.79 -0.61
N LEU A 37 -12.99 7.03 -0.33
CA LEU A 37 -12.94 5.77 0.41
C LEU A 37 -11.87 4.80 -0.09
N PHE A 38 -11.83 4.53 -1.40
CA PHE A 38 -10.89 3.57 -1.96
C PHE A 38 -9.45 4.08 -1.92
N LEU A 39 -9.23 5.38 -2.06
CA LEU A 39 -7.90 5.99 -1.90
C LEU A 39 -7.42 5.81 -0.46
N PHE A 40 -8.28 6.11 0.51
CA PHE A 40 -8.00 5.93 1.93
C PHE A 40 -7.66 4.47 2.25
N ILE A 41 -8.51 3.51 1.84
CA ILE A 41 -8.27 2.07 2.08
C ILE A 41 -6.95 1.63 1.46
N THR A 42 -6.68 2.01 0.21
CA THR A 42 -5.46 1.59 -0.49
C THR A 42 -4.22 2.17 0.18
N TRP A 43 -4.23 3.45 0.56
CA TRP A 43 -3.10 4.06 1.25
C TRP A 43 -2.88 3.46 2.64
N ILE A 44 -3.94 3.22 3.41
CA ILE A 44 -3.82 2.55 4.70
C ILE A 44 -3.25 1.14 4.52
N PHE A 45 -3.76 0.36 3.57
CA PHE A 45 -3.25 -0.97 3.27
C PHE A 45 -1.75 -0.93 2.95
N ILE A 46 -1.33 -0.04 2.06
CA ILE A 46 0.09 0.14 1.68
C ILE A 46 0.92 0.50 2.92
N ASN A 47 0.48 1.46 3.73
CA ASN A 47 1.22 1.88 4.93
C ASN A 47 1.34 0.75 5.96
N VAL A 48 0.25 0.03 6.22
CA VAL A 48 0.24 -1.12 7.15
C VAL A 48 1.14 -2.24 6.63
N HIS A 49 1.04 -2.55 5.34
CA HIS A 49 1.89 -3.54 4.68
C HIS A 49 3.38 -3.17 4.79
N HIS A 50 3.72 -1.92 4.51
CA HIS A 50 5.09 -1.42 4.65
C HIS A 50 5.55 -1.45 6.10
N TYR A 51 4.72 -1.08 7.06
CA TYR A 51 5.07 -1.21 8.47
C TYR A 51 5.51 -2.63 8.82
N PHE A 52 4.79 -3.65 8.36
CA PHE A 52 5.18 -5.04 8.59
C PHE A 52 6.45 -5.43 7.83
N LEU A 53 6.52 -5.17 6.53
CA LEU A 53 7.69 -5.53 5.73
C LEU A 53 8.95 -4.82 6.19
N ASP A 54 8.86 -3.56 6.58
CA ASP A 54 10.00 -2.80 7.07
C ASP A 54 10.47 -3.34 8.42
N ASN A 55 9.55 -3.68 9.32
CA ASN A 55 9.92 -4.35 10.58
C ASN A 55 10.64 -5.68 10.34
N VAL A 56 10.25 -6.43 9.32
CA VAL A 56 10.89 -7.70 8.92
C VAL A 56 12.27 -7.44 8.29
N MET A 57 12.32 -6.62 7.23
CA MET A 57 13.52 -6.38 6.41
C MET A 57 14.63 -5.70 7.19
N TRP A 58 14.32 -4.64 7.93
CA TRP A 58 15.32 -3.83 8.62
C TRP A 58 15.79 -4.46 9.93
N ARG A 59 14.98 -5.31 10.56
CA ARG A 59 15.36 -6.02 11.79
C ARG A 59 15.91 -7.42 11.56
N ARG A 60 16.00 -7.85 10.29
CA ARG A 60 16.51 -9.18 9.91
C ARG A 60 17.89 -9.50 10.46
N GLY A 61 18.78 -8.51 10.55
CA GLY A 61 20.12 -8.68 11.09
C GLY A 61 20.23 -8.74 12.62
N ASN A 62 19.14 -8.47 13.36
CA ASN A 62 19.15 -8.49 14.82
C ASN A 62 18.97 -9.94 15.34
N PRO A 63 19.95 -10.52 16.07
CA PRO A 63 19.88 -11.90 16.55
C PRO A 63 18.63 -12.20 17.41
N GLU A 64 18.22 -11.24 18.25
CA GLU A 64 17.06 -11.37 19.14
C GLU A 64 15.75 -11.39 18.36
N VAL A 65 15.67 -10.62 17.27
CA VAL A 65 14.47 -10.53 16.43
C VAL A 65 14.40 -11.71 15.46
N SER A 66 15.55 -12.13 14.93
CA SER A 66 15.65 -13.24 13.97
C SER A 66 15.07 -14.54 14.55
N LYS A 67 15.36 -14.82 15.82
CA LYS A 67 14.84 -15.99 16.56
C LYS A 67 13.31 -16.13 16.53
N TYR A 68 12.56 -15.02 16.44
CA TYR A 68 11.09 -15.02 16.48
C TYR A 68 10.43 -14.79 15.12
N LEU A 69 11.14 -14.21 14.14
CA LEU A 69 10.60 -13.85 12.82
C LEU A 69 11.06 -14.75 11.67
N PHE A 70 12.24 -15.37 11.76
CA PHE A 70 12.84 -16.18 10.69
C PHE A 70 13.41 -17.46 11.28
N ARG A 71 12.56 -18.48 11.42
CA ARG A 71 12.99 -19.84 11.74
C ARG A 71 13.64 -20.49 10.53
#